data_AF-A0A9W6V391-F1
#
_entry.id   AF-A0A9W6V391-F1
#
_cell.length_a   1.000
_cell.length_b   1.000
_cell.length_c   1.000
_cell.angle_alpha   90.00
_cell.angle_beta   90.00
_cell.angle_gamma   90.00
#
_symmetry.space_group_name_H-M   'P 1'
#
loop_
_entity.id
_entity.type
_entity.pdbx_description
1 polymer ?
#
loop_
_entity_poly.entity_id
_entity_poly.type
_entity_poly.pdbx_seq_one_letter_code
_entity_poly.pdbx_strand_id
1 'polypeptide(L)'
;MRVVPELPEGSWWDWDVVTSTAELFVLGADHDLTYHHGLELRFHRPLFVRCPADPFHDPVFRAATEAEEESVARAVGGTPGVLVAFECDDGGELRATGLVAARCLEVVPGVVFRYWREHLEPGQRRAPWVRPPTAPPTAPPTAPPGVTGRR
;
A
#
# COMPACT_ATOMS: atom_id res chain seq x y z
N MET A 1 -19.90 0.50 -11.01
CA MET A 1 -20.25 1.92 -10.76
C MET A 1 -18.97 2.74 -10.82
N ARG A 2 -18.97 3.89 -11.49
CA ARG A 2 -17.84 4.84 -11.48
C ARG A 2 -17.82 5.56 -10.14
N VAL A 3 -16.67 5.58 -9.48
CA VAL A 3 -16.53 6.18 -8.15
C VAL A 3 -15.32 7.10 -8.14
N VAL A 4 -15.52 8.31 -7.63
CA VAL A 4 -14.43 9.19 -7.19
C VAL A 4 -14.35 9.03 -5.68
N PRO A 5 -13.26 8.46 -5.12
CA PRO A 5 -13.15 8.32 -3.68
C PRO A 5 -13.14 9.70 -3.00
N GLU A 6 -13.96 9.84 -1.96
CA GLU A 6 -13.88 10.98 -1.04
C GLU A 6 -12.77 10.69 -0.02
N LEU A 7 -11.69 11.47 -0.08
CA LEU A 7 -10.57 11.32 0.84
C LEU A 7 -10.77 12.21 2.07
N PRO A 8 -10.34 11.76 3.26
CA PRO A 8 -10.30 12.62 4.44
C PRO A 8 -9.31 13.77 4.23
N GLU A 9 -9.44 14.83 5.02
CA GLU A 9 -8.44 15.90 5.06
C GLU A 9 -7.06 15.35 5.45
N GLY A 10 -6.02 15.75 4.73
CA GLY A 10 -4.64 15.35 4.98
C GLY A 10 -3.73 15.58 3.76
N SER A 11 -2.44 15.40 3.98
CA SER A 11 -1.42 15.57 2.94
C SER A 11 -1.14 14.23 2.26
N TRP A 12 -2.01 13.85 1.31
CA TRP A 12 -1.94 12.58 0.59
C TRP A 12 -1.30 12.76 -0.79
N TRP A 13 -0.01 13.06 -0.83
CA TRP A 13 0.66 13.33 -2.11
C TRP A 13 1.63 12.22 -2.52
N ASP A 14 2.18 11.42 -1.59
CA ASP A 14 2.91 10.19 -1.91
C ASP A 14 1.99 8.98 -1.85
N TRP A 15 2.08 8.13 -2.87
CA TRP A 15 1.26 6.92 -2.98
C TRP A 15 2.06 5.73 -3.47
N ASP A 16 1.72 4.55 -2.97
CA ASP A 16 2.28 3.30 -3.48
C ASP A 16 1.36 2.09 -3.28
N VAL A 17 1.75 0.95 -3.87
CA VAL A 17 1.04 -0.32 -3.71
C VAL A 17 1.51 -1.02 -2.45
N VAL A 18 0.63 -1.07 -1.44
CA VAL A 18 0.87 -1.78 -0.17
C VAL A 18 0.58 -3.27 -0.32
N THR A 19 -0.41 -3.67 -1.11
CA THR A 19 -0.76 -5.08 -1.29
C THR A 19 -1.40 -5.29 -2.65
N SER A 20 -1.07 -6.40 -3.28
CA SER A 20 -1.68 -6.85 -4.53
C SER A 20 -1.87 -8.37 -4.48
N THR A 21 -3.07 -8.80 -4.13
CA THR A 21 -3.50 -10.22 -4.18
C THR A 21 -4.85 -10.33 -4.90
N ALA A 22 -5.32 -11.56 -5.13
CA ALA A 22 -6.63 -11.80 -5.74
C ALA A 22 -7.81 -11.32 -4.86
N GLU A 23 -7.60 -11.21 -3.56
CA GLU A 23 -8.61 -10.84 -2.56
C GLU A 23 -8.58 -9.35 -2.23
N LEU A 24 -7.41 -8.71 -2.37
CA LEU A 24 -7.21 -7.36 -1.89
C LEU A 24 -6.11 -6.63 -2.68
N PHE A 25 -6.45 -5.45 -3.18
CA PHE A 25 -5.49 -4.48 -3.68
C PHE A 25 -5.54 -3.23 -2.79
N VAL A 26 -4.38 -2.76 -2.32
CA VAL A 26 -4.30 -1.62 -1.39
C VAL A 26 -3.32 -0.59 -1.92
N LEU A 27 -3.81 0.64 -2.06
CA LEU A 27 -2.97 1.83 -2.20
C LEU A 27 -2.79 2.48 -0.84
N GLY A 28 -1.55 2.77 -0.45
CA GLY A 28 -1.21 3.52 0.77
C GLY A 28 -0.82 4.95 0.41
N ALA A 29 -1.16 5.90 1.27
CA ALA A 29 -0.86 7.31 1.05
C ALA A 29 -0.40 8.05 2.31
N ASP A 30 0.54 8.97 2.12
CA ASP A 30 0.99 9.95 3.11
C ASP A 30 1.70 11.12 2.41
N HIS A 31 2.35 11.97 3.19
CA HIS A 31 3.29 12.98 2.72
C HIS A 31 4.73 12.47 2.62
N ASP A 32 5.03 11.32 3.20
CA ASP A 32 6.32 10.62 3.08
C ASP A 32 6.08 9.15 3.45
N LEU A 33 6.32 8.24 2.51
CA LEU A 33 6.13 6.80 2.69
C LEU A 33 7.33 6.09 3.32
N THR A 34 8.35 6.81 3.79
CA THR A 34 9.58 6.19 4.32
C THR A 34 9.31 5.34 5.56
N TYR A 35 8.50 5.84 6.50
CA TYR A 35 8.31 5.21 7.82
C TYR A 35 6.91 4.70 8.07
N HIS A 36 5.91 5.39 7.54
CA HIS A 36 4.51 5.04 7.73
C HIS A 36 3.68 5.59 6.57
N HIS A 37 2.42 5.17 6.54
CA HIS A 37 1.38 5.85 5.78
C HIS A 37 0.11 6.01 6.59
N GLY A 38 -0.67 7.06 6.31
CA GLY A 38 -1.81 7.48 7.12
C GLY A 38 -3.18 7.20 6.49
N LEU A 39 -3.21 6.83 5.21
CA LEU A 39 -4.44 6.57 4.47
C LEU A 39 -4.29 5.33 3.59
N GLU A 40 -5.36 4.57 3.45
CA GLU A 40 -5.44 3.45 2.52
C GLU A 40 -6.72 3.44 1.70
N LEU A 41 -6.58 3.17 0.40
CA LEU A 41 -7.68 2.77 -0.46
C LEU A 41 -7.64 1.26 -0.65
N ARG A 42 -8.63 0.57 -0.08
CA ARG A 42 -8.71 -0.90 -0.09
C ARG A 42 -9.76 -1.35 -1.09
N PHE A 43 -9.30 -2.03 -2.12
CA PHE A 43 -10.11 -2.58 -3.18
C PHE A 43 -10.28 -4.08 -2.95
N HIS A 44 -11.45 -4.51 -2.49
CA HIS A 44 -11.67 -5.93 -2.21
C HIS A 44 -12.11 -6.67 -3.46
N ARG A 45 -11.51 -7.86 -3.65
CA ARG A 45 -11.69 -8.72 -4.83
C ARG A 45 -11.46 -7.90 -6.11
N PRO A 46 -10.23 -7.39 -6.33
CA PRO A 46 -9.90 -6.66 -7.54
C PRO A 46 -10.19 -7.54 -8.76
N LEU A 47 -10.81 -6.94 -9.77
CA LEU A 47 -11.17 -7.58 -11.03
C LEU A 47 -10.25 -7.12 -12.17
N PHE A 48 -9.75 -5.89 -12.07
CA PHE A 48 -8.84 -5.28 -13.02
C PHE A 48 -7.99 -4.23 -12.30
N VAL A 49 -6.68 -4.22 -12.57
CA VAL A 49 -5.75 -3.23 -12.03
C VAL A 49 -4.81 -2.77 -13.14
N ARG A 50 -4.85 -1.49 -13.44
CA ARG A 50 -3.80 -0.76 -14.16
C ARG A 50 -3.33 0.34 -13.23
N CYS A 51 -2.21 0.15 -12.57
CA CYS A 51 -1.64 1.09 -11.62
C CYS A 51 -0.14 1.13 -11.89
N PRO A 52 0.53 2.29 -11.73
CA PRO A 52 2.00 2.32 -11.67
C PRO A 52 2.52 1.29 -10.66
N ALA A 53 3.59 0.59 -11.03
CA ALA A 53 4.20 -0.41 -10.16
C ALA A 53 5.11 0.24 -9.10
N ASP A 54 5.70 1.39 -9.44
CA ASP A 54 6.53 2.21 -8.56
C ASP A 54 5.68 3.23 -7.79
N PRO A 55 6.23 3.82 -6.71
CA PRO A 55 5.59 4.94 -6.04
C PRO A 55 5.29 6.09 -7.01
N PHE A 56 4.17 6.76 -6.78
CA PHE A 56 3.69 7.85 -7.60
C PHE A 56 3.17 8.99 -6.73
N HIS A 57 3.07 10.17 -7.32
CA HIS A 57 2.77 11.41 -6.63
C HIS A 57 1.50 12.08 -7.16
N ASP A 58 0.87 12.87 -6.30
CA ASP A 58 -0.25 13.77 -6.59
C ASP A 58 -1.38 13.14 -7.43
N PRO A 59 -1.97 11.99 -7.01
CA PRO A 59 -3.07 11.40 -7.76
C PRO A 59 -4.30 12.30 -7.72
N VAL A 60 -4.79 12.65 -8.91
CA VAL A 60 -6.06 13.34 -9.11
C VAL A 60 -7.11 12.31 -9.45
N PHE A 61 -7.91 11.93 -8.46
CA PHE A 61 -9.04 11.04 -8.66
C PHE A 61 -10.14 11.70 -9.47
N ARG A 62 -10.69 10.96 -10.44
CA ARG A 62 -11.74 11.44 -11.34
C ARG A 62 -12.72 10.33 -11.67
N ALA A 63 -13.88 10.71 -12.17
CA ALA A 63 -14.78 9.73 -12.75
C ALA A 63 -14.10 9.07 -13.95
N ALA A 64 -14.25 7.75 -14.09
CA ALA A 64 -13.85 7.06 -15.30
C ALA A 64 -14.66 7.57 -16.50
N THR A 65 -14.02 7.68 -17.66
CA THR A 65 -14.70 7.97 -18.91
C THR A 65 -15.54 6.76 -19.37
N GLU A 66 -16.47 6.99 -20.29
CA GLU A 66 -17.26 5.91 -20.90
C GLU A 66 -16.37 4.86 -21.59
N ALA A 67 -15.35 5.31 -22.32
CA ALA A 67 -14.42 4.42 -23.01
C ALA A 67 -13.60 3.56 -22.04
N GLU A 68 -13.17 4.13 -20.90
CA GLU A 68 -12.47 3.37 -19.85
C GLU A 68 -13.38 2.35 -19.20
N GLU A 69 -14.64 2.72 -18.89
CA GLU A 69 -15.61 1.78 -18.33
C GLU A 69 -15.92 0.64 -19.29
N GLU A 70 -16.16 0.93 -20.57
CA GLU A 70 -16.43 -0.09 -21.58
C GLU A 70 -15.24 -1.04 -21.77
N SER A 71 -14.01 -0.49 -21.79
CA SER A 71 -12.78 -1.26 -21.88
C SER A 71 -12.63 -2.21 -20.69
N VAL A 72 -12.82 -1.70 -19.47
CA VAL A 72 -12.75 -2.50 -18.25
C VAL A 72 -13.87 -3.54 -18.22
N ALA A 73 -15.11 -3.17 -18.56
CA ALA A 73 -16.24 -4.09 -18.57
C ALA A 73 -16.03 -5.25 -19.54
N ARG A 74 -15.44 -4.98 -20.71
CA ARG A 74 -15.02 -6.01 -21.67
C ARG A 74 -13.93 -6.91 -21.10
N ALA A 75 -12.93 -6.33 -20.44
CA ALA A 75 -11.81 -7.09 -19.86
C ALA A 75 -12.26 -8.03 -18.72
N VAL A 76 -13.21 -7.59 -17.88
CA VAL A 76 -13.68 -8.37 -16.71
C VAL A 76 -14.93 -9.20 -16.98
N GLY A 77 -15.52 -9.12 -18.19
CA GLY A 77 -16.71 -9.87 -18.58
C GLY A 77 -18.02 -9.38 -17.95
N GLY A 78 -18.11 -8.10 -17.59
CA GLY A 78 -19.33 -7.50 -17.01
C GLY A 78 -19.06 -6.18 -16.28
N THR A 79 -20.09 -5.61 -15.65
CA THR A 79 -19.95 -4.35 -14.92
C THR A 79 -19.33 -4.58 -13.52
N PRO A 80 -18.19 -3.93 -13.19
CA PRO A 80 -17.60 -4.05 -11.87
C PRO A 80 -18.44 -3.33 -10.81
N GLY A 81 -18.28 -3.73 -9.54
CA GLY A 81 -18.95 -3.06 -8.41
C GLY A 81 -18.50 -1.60 -8.31
N VAL A 82 -17.19 -1.39 -8.30
CA VAL A 82 -16.55 -0.06 -8.31
C VAL A 82 -15.50 0.02 -9.42
N LEU A 83 -15.36 1.21 -10.00
CA LEU A 83 -14.31 1.58 -10.95
C LEU A 83 -13.77 2.96 -10.54
N VAL A 84 -12.51 3.01 -10.14
CA VAL A 84 -11.79 4.23 -9.77
C VAL A 84 -10.77 4.55 -10.85
N ALA A 85 -10.74 5.81 -11.27
CA ALA A 85 -9.75 6.35 -12.19
C ALA A 85 -8.96 7.47 -11.51
N PHE A 86 -7.67 7.57 -11.82
CA PHE A 86 -6.83 8.67 -11.37
C PHE A 86 -5.74 8.97 -12.40
N GLU A 87 -5.30 10.22 -12.42
CA GLU A 87 -4.05 10.62 -13.07
C GLU A 87 -3.01 10.89 -11.99
N CYS A 88 -1.76 10.51 -12.21
CA CYS A 88 -0.68 10.72 -11.24
C CYS A 88 0.64 11.07 -11.93
N ASP A 89 1.58 11.59 -11.17
CA ASP A 89 2.97 11.74 -11.58
C ASP A 89 3.76 10.51 -11.14
N ASP A 90 4.29 9.74 -12.09
CA ASP A 90 5.14 8.58 -11.83
C ASP A 90 6.62 8.85 -12.19
N GLY A 91 7.00 10.13 -12.33
CA GLY A 91 8.33 10.55 -12.77
C GLY A 91 8.51 10.58 -14.29
N GLY A 92 7.46 10.29 -15.06
CA GLY A 92 7.43 10.41 -16.52
C GLY A 92 7.15 11.83 -17.04
N GLU A 93 7.32 12.03 -18.36
CA GLU A 93 6.99 13.33 -19.00
C GLU A 93 5.48 13.61 -19.06
N LEU A 94 4.66 12.55 -19.04
CA LEU A 94 3.20 12.62 -19.06
C LEU A 94 2.66 11.97 -17.79
N ARG A 95 1.54 12.51 -17.28
CA ARG A 95 0.82 11.89 -16.18
C ARG A 95 0.34 10.49 -16.56
N ALA A 96 0.58 9.53 -15.68
CA ALA A 96 0.13 8.16 -15.84
C ALA A 96 -1.32 8.01 -15.39
N THR A 97 -2.11 7.26 -16.17
CA THR A 97 -3.51 6.98 -15.85
C THR A 97 -3.66 5.64 -15.14
N GLY A 98 -4.07 5.70 -13.87
CA GLY A 98 -4.50 4.56 -13.08
C GLY A 98 -5.98 4.21 -13.26
N LEU A 99 -6.28 2.91 -13.34
CA LEU A 99 -7.63 2.35 -13.34
C LEU A 99 -7.68 1.12 -12.42
N VAL A 100 -8.57 1.13 -11.44
CA VAL A 100 -8.78 0.00 -10.54
C VAL A 100 -10.26 -0.35 -10.49
N ALA A 101 -10.60 -1.60 -10.85
CA ALA A 101 -11.94 -2.13 -10.74
C ALA A 101 -11.99 -3.25 -9.71
N ALA A 102 -13.01 -3.22 -8.85
CA ALA A 102 -13.14 -4.16 -7.75
C ALA A 102 -14.61 -4.41 -7.41
N ARG A 103 -14.87 -5.31 -6.46
CA ARG A 103 -16.23 -5.52 -5.94
C ARG A 103 -16.65 -4.42 -5.00
N CYS A 104 -15.76 -3.94 -4.15
CA CYS A 104 -15.98 -2.78 -3.29
C CYS A 104 -14.68 -2.02 -3.03
N LEU A 105 -14.87 -0.78 -2.59
CA LEU A 105 -13.82 0.14 -2.17
C LEU A 105 -14.09 0.56 -0.72
N GLU A 106 -13.05 0.57 0.09
CA GLU A 106 -13.04 1.14 1.45
C GLU A 106 -11.94 2.19 1.54
N VAL A 107 -12.27 3.36 2.10
CA VAL A 107 -11.31 4.44 2.40
C VAL A 107 -11.00 4.36 3.89
N VAL A 108 -9.77 4.00 4.25
CA VAL A 108 -9.39 3.69 5.63
C VAL A 108 -8.30 4.66 6.10
N PRO A 109 -8.64 5.70 6.89
CA PRO A 109 -7.65 6.48 7.61
C PRO A 109 -7.06 5.66 8.77
N GLY A 110 -5.76 5.82 9.02
CA GLY A 110 -5.06 5.18 10.12
C GLY A 110 -3.57 4.97 9.83
N VAL A 111 -2.76 5.02 10.90
CA VAL A 111 -1.31 4.93 10.76
C VAL A 111 -0.86 3.48 10.56
N VAL A 112 -0.15 3.24 9.47
CA VAL A 112 0.44 1.96 9.11
C VAL A 112 1.96 2.09 9.12
N PHE A 113 2.62 1.51 10.11
CA PHE A 113 4.08 1.53 10.19
C PHE A 113 4.71 0.57 9.18
N ARG A 114 5.72 1.05 8.46
CA ARG A 114 6.50 0.30 7.48
C ARG A 114 7.79 -0.28 8.06
N TYR A 115 7.95 -0.17 9.38
CA TYR A 115 9.02 -0.77 10.18
C TYR A 115 8.45 -1.45 11.43
N TRP A 116 9.27 -2.27 12.09
CA TRP A 116 8.86 -2.92 13.32
C TRP A 116 8.83 -1.93 14.50
N ARG A 117 7.64 -1.77 15.09
CA ARG A 117 7.45 -1.19 16.42
C ARG A 117 6.89 -2.24 17.36
N GLU A 118 7.42 -2.35 18.57
CA GLU A 118 6.95 -3.34 19.54
C GLU A 118 5.52 -3.04 20.03
N HIS A 119 5.25 -1.79 20.35
CA HIS A 119 3.94 -1.32 20.82
C HIS A 119 3.19 -0.56 19.71
N LEU A 120 1.89 -0.79 19.61
CA LEU A 120 0.95 -0.13 18.70
C LEU A 120 -0.22 0.42 19.52
N GLU A 121 -0.60 1.66 19.26
CA GLU A 121 -1.83 2.24 19.81
C GLU A 121 -3.06 1.75 19.05
N PRO A 122 -4.28 1.86 19.62
CA PRO A 122 -5.52 1.57 18.89
C PRO A 122 -5.59 2.32 17.56
N GLY A 123 -5.95 1.61 16.48
CA GLY A 123 -5.99 2.17 15.12
C GLY A 123 -4.65 2.19 14.39
N GLN A 124 -3.54 1.86 15.06
CA GLN A 124 -2.25 1.68 14.42
C GLN A 124 -2.04 0.23 13.98
N ARG A 125 -1.40 0.05 12.84
CA ARG A 125 -1.08 -1.27 12.28
C ARG A 125 0.33 -1.31 11.72
N ARG A 126 0.86 -2.51 11.46
CA ARG A 126 2.10 -2.70 10.71
C ARG A 126 1.76 -3.09 9.27
N ALA A 127 2.57 -2.67 8.32
CA ALA A 127 2.43 -3.08 6.94
C ALA A 127 2.64 -4.61 6.79
N PRO A 128 2.02 -5.28 5.79
CA PRO A 128 2.00 -6.74 5.71
C PRO A 128 3.38 -7.41 5.55
N TRP A 129 4.38 -6.68 5.05
CA TRP A 129 5.76 -7.17 4.89
C TRP A 129 6.64 -6.96 6.12
N VAL A 130 6.21 -6.16 7.10
CA VAL A 130 6.98 -5.89 8.31
C VAL A 130 7.07 -7.15 9.16
N ARG A 131 8.28 -7.49 9.60
CA ARG A 131 8.56 -8.67 10.46
C ARG A 131 9.25 -8.23 11.75
N PRO A 132 9.10 -9.01 12.84
CA PRO A 132 9.88 -8.78 14.05
C PRO A 132 11.38 -8.82 13.75
N PRO A 133 12.20 -8.00 14.44
CA PRO A 133 13.64 -8.14 14.36
C PRO A 133 14.04 -9.55 14.80
N THR A 134 14.91 -10.20 14.05
CA THR A 134 15.49 -11.48 14.46
C THR A 134 16.31 -11.25 15.72
N ALA A 135 16.14 -12.09 16.75
CA ALA A 135 16.95 -12.00 17.94
C ALA A 135 18.46 -12.06 17.58
N PRO A 136 19.33 -11.29 18.25
CA PRO A 136 20.76 -11.42 18.04
C PRO A 136 21.19 -12.87 18.32
N PRO A 137 22.20 -13.40 17.60
CA PRO A 137 22.72 -14.72 17.92
C PRO A 137 23.13 -14.75 19.39
N THR A 138 22.58 -15.70 20.15
CA THR A 138 22.98 -15.95 21.54
C THR A 138 24.49 -16.02 21.60
N ALA A 139 25.11 -15.16 22.42
CA ALA A 139 26.55 -15.15 22.57
C ALA A 139 27.04 -16.59 22.90
N PRO A 140 28.13 -17.07 22.28
CA PRO A 140 28.68 -18.37 22.64
C PRO A 140 28.98 -18.38 24.15
N PRO A 141 28.77 -19.53 24.83
CA PRO A 141 29.05 -19.62 26.26
C PRO A 141 30.49 -19.17 26.52
N THR A 142 30.66 -18.23 27.45
CA THR A 142 31.96 -17.70 27.83
C THR A 142 32.85 -18.87 28.26
N ALA A 143 33.98 -19.05 27.57
CA ALA A 143 34.94 -20.10 27.92
C ALA A 143 35.37 -19.92 29.39
N PRO A 144 35.47 -21.01 30.17
CA PRO A 144 35.92 -20.91 31.56
C PRO A 144 37.34 -20.32 31.61
N PRO A 145 37.67 -19.52 32.64
CA PRO A 145 38.97 -18.89 32.76
C PRO A 145 40.07 -19.96 32.78
N GLY A 146 41.01 -19.86 31.85
CA GLY A 146 42.13 -20.78 31.69
C GLY A 146 42.99 -20.84 32.95
N VAL A 147 43.23 -22.05 33.44
CA VAL A 147 44.19 -22.33 34.51
C VAL A 147 45.58 -21.97 33.99
N THR A 148 46.16 -20.90 34.53
CA THR A 148 47.55 -20.49 34.32
C THR A 148 48.48 -21.46 35.05
N GLY A 149 48.92 -22.50 34.34
CA GLY A 149 50.02 -23.36 34.79
C GLY A 149 51.37 -22.64 34.63
N ARG A 150 51.92 -22.15 35.74
CA ARG A 150 53.34 -21.73 35.84
C ARG A 150 54.24 -22.94 35.57
N ARG A 151 55.33 -22.72 34.82
CA ARG A 151 56.56 -23.52 34.89
C ARG A 151 57.66 -22.65 35.45
#